data_AF-A0A178F2M8-F1
#
_entry.id   AF-A0A178F2M8-F1
#
_cell.length_a   1.000
_cell.length_b   1.000
_cell.length_c   1.000
_cell.angle_alpha   90.00
_cell.angle_beta   90.00
_cell.angle_gamma   90.00
#
_symmetry.space_group_name_H-M   'P 1'
#
loop_
_entity.id
_entity.type
_entity.pdbx_description
1 polymer ?
#
loop_
_entity_poly.entity_id
_entity_poly.type
_entity_poly.pdbx_seq_one_letter_code
_entity_poly.pdbx_strand_id
1 'polypeptide(L)'
;MVLYDVRPPPEIEPGLYVADVLNTYQEFILRDNHISGVVSLVGNGCSLWQQQKFKRHVKHHLWIRCDDTETQDLIKHMNIFCDFLDEVYATPRNSTASPVDSGYEGNFGSN
;
A
#
# COMPACT_ATOMS: atom_id res chain seq x y z
N MET A 1 -9.63 -20.15 -12.98
CA MET A 1 -9.00 -19.03 -12.25
C MET A 1 -7.93 -18.49 -13.17
N VAL A 2 -8.10 -17.29 -13.74
CA VAL A 2 -7.11 -16.72 -14.66
C VAL A 2 -5.97 -16.18 -13.80
N LEU A 3 -4.85 -16.89 -13.78
CA LEU A 3 -3.60 -16.34 -13.26
C LEU A 3 -3.05 -15.45 -14.38
N TYR A 4 -3.32 -14.14 -14.27
CA TYR A 4 -2.54 -13.18 -15.03
C TYR A 4 -1.08 -13.36 -14.59
N ASP A 5 -0.15 -13.34 -15.54
CA ASP A 5 1.27 -13.30 -15.24
C ASP A 5 1.60 -11.92 -14.65
N VAL A 6 1.36 -11.78 -13.34
CA VAL A 6 1.57 -10.54 -12.60
C VAL A 6 2.93 -10.62 -11.94
N ARG A 7 3.83 -9.72 -12.35
CA ARG A 7 5.14 -9.59 -11.71
C ARG A 7 4.99 -9.24 -10.22
N PRO A 8 5.79 -9.82 -9.33
CA PRO A 8 5.83 -9.40 -7.93
C PRO A 8 6.11 -7.90 -7.83
N PRO A 9 5.42 -7.17 -6.92
CA PRO A 9 5.64 -5.73 -6.80
C PRO A 9 7.00 -5.47 -6.13
N PRO A 10 7.76 -4.46 -6.56
CA PRO A 10 8.96 -4.03 -5.85
C PRO A 10 8.60 -3.51 -4.45
N GLU A 11 9.40 -3.93 -3.47
CA GLU A 11 9.43 -3.34 -2.13
C GLU A 11 10.33 -2.10 -2.16
N ILE A 12 9.80 -0.96 -1.74
CA ILE A 12 10.54 0.31 -1.73
C ILE A 12 11.10 0.64 -0.34
N GLU A 13 10.42 0.18 0.70
CA GLU A 13 10.81 0.24 2.11
C GLU A 13 10.22 -0.99 2.81
N PRO A 14 10.74 -1.45 3.96
CA PRO A 14 10.20 -2.61 4.68
C PRO A 14 8.69 -2.55 4.90
N GLY A 15 7.97 -3.46 4.24
CA GLY A 15 6.52 -3.58 4.24
C GLY A 15 5.77 -2.52 3.44
N LEU A 16 6.45 -1.78 2.55
CA LEU A 16 5.88 -0.81 1.61
C LEU A 16 6.20 -1.20 0.17
N TYR A 17 5.16 -1.34 -0.64
CA TYR A 17 5.26 -1.82 -2.01
C TYR A 17 4.61 -0.83 -2.97
N VAL A 18 5.23 -0.64 -4.13
CA VAL A 18 4.62 0.04 -5.28
C VAL A 18 4.20 -1.02 -6.27
N ALA A 19 2.91 -1.08 -6.60
CA ALA A 19 2.32 -2.20 -7.31
C ALA A 19 1.34 -1.77 -8.39
N ASP A 20 1.11 -2.65 -9.36
CA ASP A 20 0.00 -2.54 -10.29
C ASP A 20 -1.31 -2.94 -9.58
N VAL A 21 -2.45 -2.39 -10.00
CA VAL A 21 -3.76 -2.80 -9.50
C VAL A 21 -3.98 -4.31 -9.66
N LEU A 22 -3.41 -4.94 -10.69
CA LEU A 22 -3.47 -6.39 -10.93
C LEU A 22 -2.88 -7.22 -9.78
N ASN A 23 -1.87 -6.70 -9.08
CA ASN A 23 -1.30 -7.38 -7.91
C ASN A 23 -2.33 -7.58 -6.80
N THR A 24 -3.28 -6.65 -6.65
CA THR A 24 -4.32 -6.74 -5.61
C THR A 24 -5.40 -7.80 -5.92
N TYR A 25 -5.44 -8.35 -7.13
CA TYR A 25 -6.29 -9.51 -7.47
C TYR A 25 -5.66 -10.83 -7.03
N GLN A 26 -4.35 -10.87 -6.78
CA GLN A 26 -3.62 -12.08 -6.45
C GLN A 26 -3.57 -12.26 -4.93
N GLU A 27 -4.32 -13.23 -4.40
CA GLU A 27 -4.42 -13.42 -2.95
C GLU A 27 -3.06 -13.76 -2.30
N PHE A 28 -2.20 -14.49 -3.02
CA PHE A 28 -0.86 -14.81 -2.52
C PHE A 28 0.01 -13.56 -2.34
N ILE A 29 -0.10 -12.55 -3.23
CA ILE A 29 0.64 -11.28 -3.09
C ILE A 29 0.21 -10.55 -1.82
N LEU A 30 -1.11 -10.50 -1.54
CA LEU A 30 -1.62 -9.85 -0.33
C LEU A 30 -1.21 -10.62 0.94
N ARG A 31 -1.34 -11.95 0.91
CA ARG A 31 -1.06 -12.82 2.06
C ARG A 31 0.43 -12.88 2.39
N ASP A 32 1.27 -13.17 1.40
CA ASP A 32 2.68 -13.50 1.60
C ASP A 32 3.51 -12.25 1.94
N ASN A 33 3.09 -11.07 1.49
CA ASN A 33 3.69 -9.78 1.87
C ASN A 33 2.98 -9.12 3.07
N HIS A 34 2.05 -9.83 3.71
CA HIS A 34 1.30 -9.35 4.89
C HIS A 34 0.62 -7.98 4.68
N ILE A 35 0.03 -7.78 3.50
CA ILE A 35 -0.62 -6.52 3.13
C ILE A 35 -1.93 -6.36 3.92
N SER A 36 -1.94 -5.39 4.84
CA SER A 36 -3.12 -4.99 5.63
C SER A 36 -3.75 -3.68 5.17
N GLY A 37 -2.96 -2.84 4.47
CA GLY A 37 -3.36 -1.53 3.96
C GLY A 37 -3.11 -1.41 2.46
N VAL A 38 -4.03 -0.78 1.73
CA VAL A 38 -3.87 -0.47 0.31
C VAL A 38 -4.28 0.97 0.05
N VAL A 39 -3.42 1.68 -0.68
CA VAL A 39 -3.75 2.95 -1.32
C VAL A 39 -3.97 2.69 -2.80
N SER A 40 -5.14 3.08 -3.34
CA SER A 40 -5.48 2.93 -4.75
C SER A 40 -5.57 4.30 -5.42
N LEU A 41 -4.69 4.56 -6.39
CA LEU A 41 -4.68 5.76 -7.23
C LEU A 41 -5.17 5.39 -8.62
N VAL A 42 -6.49 5.31 -8.79
CA VAL A 42 -7.12 4.89 -10.05
C VAL A 42 -8.35 5.72 -10.36
N GLY A 43 -8.60 5.98 -11.63
CA GLY A 43 -9.69 6.86 -12.09
C GLY A 43 -11.08 6.34 -11.75
N ASN A 44 -11.25 5.00 -11.72
CA ASN A 44 -12.53 4.36 -11.48
C ASN A 44 -12.47 3.36 -10.33
N GLY A 45 -13.60 3.22 -9.64
CA GLY A 45 -13.76 2.21 -8.60
C GLY A 45 -13.58 0.80 -9.14
N CYS A 46 -12.90 -0.07 -8.38
CA CYS A 46 -12.62 -1.42 -8.82
C CYS A 46 -13.53 -2.47 -8.15
N SER A 47 -14.16 -3.33 -8.96
CA SER A 47 -15.00 -4.42 -8.46
C SER A 47 -14.24 -5.43 -7.58
N LEU A 48 -12.90 -5.48 -7.70
CA LEU A 48 -12.04 -6.31 -6.87
C LEU A 48 -12.17 -5.97 -5.38
N TRP A 49 -12.41 -4.71 -5.03
CA TRP A 49 -12.49 -4.25 -3.64
C TRP A 49 -13.67 -4.88 -2.91
N GLN A 50 -14.69 -5.32 -3.66
CA GLN A 50 -15.85 -6.00 -3.10
C GLN A 50 -15.64 -7.50 -2.89
N GLN A 51 -14.59 -8.08 -3.47
CA GLN A 51 -14.31 -9.50 -3.39
C GLN A 51 -13.83 -9.89 -1.99
N GLN A 52 -14.30 -11.04 -1.51
CA GLN A 52 -13.99 -11.52 -0.16
C GLN A 52 -12.48 -11.69 0.08
N LYS A 53 -11.71 -12.11 -0.93
CA LYS A 53 -10.25 -12.25 -0.82
C LYS A 53 -9.55 -10.92 -0.53
N PHE A 54 -9.99 -9.82 -1.14
CA PHE A 54 -9.40 -8.50 -0.91
C PHE A 54 -9.73 -8.04 0.52
N LYS A 55 -11.02 -8.05 0.89
CA LYS A 55 -11.50 -7.66 2.24
C LYS A 55 -10.93 -8.54 3.37
N ARG A 56 -10.54 -9.77 3.06
CA ARG A 56 -9.92 -10.68 4.04
C ARG A 56 -8.56 -10.15 4.50
N HIS A 57 -7.74 -9.65 3.58
CA HIS A 57 -6.38 -9.20 3.86
C HIS A 57 -6.31 -7.69 4.10
N VAL A 58 -6.95 -6.90 3.23
CA VAL A 58 -6.93 -5.44 3.29
C VAL A 58 -8.02 -4.94 4.24
N LYS A 59 -7.58 -4.40 5.39
CA LYS A 59 -8.44 -3.81 6.43
C LYS A 59 -8.54 -2.29 6.30
N HIS A 60 -7.48 -1.66 5.82
CA HIS A 60 -7.41 -0.23 5.58
C HIS A 60 -7.33 -0.02 4.07
N HIS A 61 -8.32 0.65 3.48
CA HIS A 61 -8.33 0.92 2.04
C HIS A 61 -8.63 2.39 1.80
N LEU A 62 -7.64 3.10 1.26
CA LEU A 62 -7.77 4.46 0.80
C LEU A 62 -7.85 4.46 -0.72
N TRP A 63 -8.98 4.90 -1.28
CA TRP A 63 -9.10 5.15 -2.71
C TRP A 63 -9.15 6.65 -2.97
N ILE A 64 -8.21 7.12 -3.78
CA ILE A 64 -8.20 8.47 -4.32
C ILE A 64 -8.35 8.35 -5.82
N ARG A 65 -9.36 9.02 -6.37
CA ARG A 65 -9.55 9.09 -7.81
C ARG A 65 -8.34 9.78 -8.43
N CYS A 66 -7.62 9.04 -9.26
CA CYS A 66 -6.43 9.49 -9.96
C CYS A 66 -6.55 9.15 -11.43
N ASP A 67 -6.71 10.16 -12.27
CA ASP A 67 -6.66 10.05 -13.71
C ASP A 67 -5.19 10.26 -14.14
N ASP A 68 -4.67 9.39 -15.02
CA ASP A 68 -3.28 9.44 -15.49
C ASP A 68 -3.08 10.65 -16.42
N THR A 69 -2.89 11.81 -15.81
CA THR A 69 -2.82 13.11 -16.47
C THR A 69 -1.76 13.97 -15.82
N GLU A 70 -1.08 14.80 -16.62
CA GLU A 70 -0.07 15.73 -16.13
C GLU A 70 -0.67 16.90 -15.34
N THR A 71 -1.99 17.09 -15.40
CA THR A 71 -2.69 18.26 -14.83
C THR A 71 -3.33 17.97 -13.48
N GLN A 72 -3.46 16.70 -13.09
CA GLN A 72 -4.00 16.37 -11.78
C GLN A 72 -2.97 16.64 -10.68
N ASP A 73 -3.29 17.60 -9.81
CA ASP A 73 -2.52 17.85 -8.60
C ASP A 73 -2.74 16.75 -7.56
N LEU A 74 -1.75 15.87 -7.40
CA LEU A 74 -1.69 14.83 -6.36
C LEU A 74 -1.08 15.32 -5.05
N ILE A 75 -0.34 16.44 -5.07
CA ILE A 75 0.36 16.97 -3.89
C ILE A 75 -0.65 17.37 -2.82
N LYS A 76 -1.82 17.87 -3.22
CA LYS A 76 -2.92 18.20 -2.30
C LYS A 76 -3.45 17.02 -1.47
N HIS A 77 -3.11 15.78 -1.84
CA HIS A 77 -3.50 14.56 -1.12
C HIS A 77 -2.37 13.99 -0.24
N MET A 78 -1.17 14.60 -0.25
CA MET A 78 0.00 14.08 0.47
C MET A 78 -0.21 13.94 1.97
N ASN A 79 -0.88 14.90 2.59
CA ASN A 79 -1.25 14.82 4.01
C ASN A 79 -2.13 13.58 4.28
N ILE A 80 -3.15 13.34 3.44
CA ILE A 80 -4.03 12.17 3.58
C ILE A 80 -3.26 10.87 3.39
N PHE A 81 -2.28 10.82 2.48
CA PHE A 81 -1.41 9.65 2.32
C PHE A 81 -0.55 9.40 3.55
N CYS A 82 0.09 10.44 4.09
CA CYS A 82 0.93 10.31 5.28
C CYS A 82 0.10 9.85 6.48
N ASP A 83 -1.05 10.47 6.73
CA ASP A 83 -1.94 10.10 7.84
C ASP A 83 -2.39 8.63 7.72
N PHE A 84 -2.71 8.18 6.50
CA PHE A 84 -3.07 6.78 6.23
C PHE A 84 -1.90 5.81 6.48
N LEU A 85 -0.69 6.17 6.03
CA LEU A 85 0.49 5.35 6.28
C LEU A 85 0.75 5.25 7.78
N ASP A 86 0.68 6.36 8.51
CA ASP A 86 0.85 6.37 9.96
C ASP A 86 -0.18 5.46 10.66
N GLU A 87 -1.45 5.50 10.26
CA GLU A 87 -2.50 4.60 10.77
C GLU A 87 -2.16 3.11 10.53
N VAL A 88 -1.76 2.78 9.29
CA VAL A 88 -1.45 1.39 8.90
C VAL A 88 -0.18 0.88 9.57
N TYR A 89 0.85 1.71 9.70
CA TYR A 89 2.12 1.37 10.35
C TYR A 89 2.01 1.32 11.88
N ALA A 90 1.16 2.16 12.48
CA ALA A 90 0.90 2.12 13.92
C ALA A 90 0.10 0.88 14.34
N THR A 91 -0.61 0.25 13.40
CA THR A 91 -1.32 -1.01 13.67
C THR A 91 -0.29 -2.10 13.95
N PRO A 92 -0.31 -2.75 15.14
CA PRO A 92 0.66 -3.79 15.47
C PRO A 92 0.64 -4.87 14.40
N ARG A 93 1.76 -5.03 13.69
CA ARG A 93 1.96 -6.19 12.84
C ARG A 93 1.84 -7.41 13.76
N ASN A 94 0.85 -8.28 13.54
CA ASN A 94 0.76 -9.58 14.21
C ASN A 94 1.87 -10.52 13.65
N SER A 95 3.11 -10.03 13.67
CA SER A 95 4.29 -10.70 13.15
C SER A 95 5.22 -10.93 14.32
N THR A 96 5.59 -12.19 14.51
CA THR A 96 6.59 -12.66 15.49
C THR A 96 8.02 -12.28 15.12
N ALA A 97 8.21 -11.35 14.18
CA ALA A 97 9.50 -10.81 13.81
C ALA A 97 9.76 -9.59 14.69
N SER A 98 10.72 -9.71 15.62
CA SER A 98 11.19 -8.58 16.42
C SER A 98 11.61 -7.43 15.49
N PRO A 99 11.23 -6.18 15.80
CA PRO A 99 11.82 -5.02 15.16
C PRO A 99 13.26 -4.90 15.69
N VAL A 100 14.22 -5.48 14.95
CA VAL A 100 15.65 -5.16 15.05
C VAL A 100 15.90 -4.17 13.92
N ASP A 101 16.44 -2.97 14.08
CA ASP A 101 17.06 -2.31 15.23
C ASP A 101 16.90 -0.79 14.98
N SER A 102 16.57 -0.03 16.00
CA SER A 102 16.43 1.43 15.94
C SER A 102 17.81 2.06 15.79
N GLY A 103 18.20 2.39 14.56
CA GLY A 103 19.53 2.93 14.26
C GLY A 103 19.57 3.94 13.12
N TYR A 104 18.60 4.85 13.01
CA TYR A 104 18.79 6.04 12.17
C TYR A 104 19.36 7.19 13.04
N GLU A 105 20.64 7.51 12.86
CA GLU A 105 21.25 8.76 13.34
C GLU A 105 21.32 9.76 12.18
N GLY A 106 20.16 10.22 11.72
CA GLY A 106 20.04 11.23 10.67
C GLY A 106 20.09 12.64 11.25
N ASN A 107 21.16 13.39 10.98
CA ASN A 107 21.32 14.76 11.45
C ASN A 107 20.55 15.72 10.52
N PHE A 108 19.50 16.40 11.02
CA PHE A 108 18.81 17.43 10.24
C PHE A 108 19.72 18.66 10.11
N GLY A 109 20.26 18.85 8.92
CA GLY A 109 20.96 20.08 8.55
C GLY A 109 20.00 21.26 8.65
N SER A 110 20.30 22.20 9.57
CA SER A 110 19.68 23.51 9.58
C SER A 110 20.32 24.37 8.49
N ASN A 111 19.52 24.91 7.58
CA ASN A 111 19.72 26.26 7.02
C ASN A 111 18.43 26.77 6.38
#